data_AF-A0A651EI26-F1
#
_entry.id   AF-A0A651EI26-F1
#
_cell.length_a   1.000
_cell.length_b   1.000
_cell.length_c   1.000
_cell.angle_alpha   90.00
_cell.angle_beta   90.00
_cell.angle_gamma   90.00
#
_symmetry.space_group_name_H-M   'P 1'
#
loop_
_entity.id
_entity.type
_entity.pdbx_description
1 polymer ?
#
loop_
_entity_poly.entity_id
_entity_poly.type
_entity_poly.pdbx_seq_one_letter_code
_entity_poly.pdbx_strand_id
1 'polypeptide(L)'
;MFLPIYLHFTMDVKTAFRIFRLQENPTETDLSVSYRNLVKRFHPDNNPGKEDWAHSRMVIINNAFEMARGALVSENFASKPSADAATRNGTPRSTEAGKRNRPVLHVHDLENLMLDGMYRYYQYGLENIHLRSQGSFRSHFRKSLKTLKKSIDDLETRITEHTGRYDVRNAVTILEFANCFSECIQLERPYTPSANAAHARAYRKYRSASELLDAYIRSRLFPELNSTTRRPPLGGPGLCEQDLLFVICHHHDSGWGDHSVMKLRLLEVFLAYLNIQA
;
A
#
# COMPACT_ATOMS: atom_id res chain seq x y z
N MET A 1 38.10 6.23 -1.79
CA MET A 1 37.21 6.89 -0.80
C MET A 1 36.27 7.80 -1.60
N PHE A 2 35.05 7.35 -1.86
CA PHE A 2 34.04 8.11 -2.60
C PHE A 2 32.77 8.14 -1.75
N LEU A 3 32.40 9.33 -1.26
CA LEU A 3 31.10 9.61 -0.66
C LEU A 3 30.10 9.86 -1.81
N PRO A 4 28.96 9.15 -1.89
CA PRO A 4 27.86 9.58 -2.74
C PRO A 4 27.11 10.69 -2.02
N ILE A 5 27.14 11.88 -2.62
CA ILE A 5 26.29 13.02 -2.27
C ILE A 5 24.85 12.63 -2.57
N TYR A 6 24.12 12.12 -1.58
CA TYR A 6 22.67 12.04 -1.63
C TYR A 6 22.11 13.45 -1.36
N LEU A 7 22.01 14.24 -2.43
CA LEU A 7 21.13 15.39 -2.45
C LEU A 7 19.72 14.91 -2.10
N HIS A 8 19.27 15.24 -0.90
CA HIS A 8 17.86 15.23 -0.55
C HIS A 8 17.17 16.20 -1.52
N PHE A 9 16.63 15.70 -2.63
CA PHE A 9 15.85 16.52 -3.56
C PHE A 9 14.52 16.86 -2.86
N THR A 10 14.51 17.93 -2.08
CA THR A 10 13.28 18.52 -1.56
C THR A 10 12.60 19.24 -2.71
N MET A 11 11.65 18.56 -3.36
CA MET A 11 10.82 19.15 -4.40
C MET A 11 9.85 20.16 -3.79
N ASP A 12 9.81 21.38 -4.32
CA ASP A 12 8.82 22.37 -3.92
C ASP A 12 7.51 22.21 -4.71
N VAL A 13 6.43 22.81 -4.18
CA VAL A 13 5.08 22.75 -4.78
C VAL A 13 5.06 23.30 -6.20
N LYS A 14 5.80 24.39 -6.46
CA LYS A 14 5.89 25.01 -7.80
C LYS A 14 6.52 24.07 -8.83
N THR A 15 7.56 23.34 -8.44
CA THR A 15 8.21 22.33 -9.27
C THR A 15 7.29 21.14 -9.50
N ALA A 16 6.53 20.72 -8.49
CA ALA A 16 5.53 19.67 -8.63
C ALA A 16 4.45 20.03 -9.65
N PHE A 17 3.86 21.24 -9.57
CA PHE A 17 2.89 21.70 -10.58
C PHE A 17 3.50 21.83 -11.98
N ARG A 18 4.75 22.29 -12.09
CA ARG A 18 5.47 22.37 -13.37
C ARG A 18 5.71 21.00 -14.00
N ILE A 19 6.00 19.97 -13.22
CA ILE A 19 6.14 18.58 -13.71
C ILE A 19 4.85 18.13 -14.38
N PHE A 20 3.69 18.45 -13.80
CA PHE A 20 2.38 18.17 -14.38
C PHE A 20 1.90 19.19 -15.41
N ARG A 21 2.71 20.20 -15.73
CA ARG A 21 2.38 21.29 -16.68
C ARG A 21 1.05 21.98 -16.35
N LEU A 22 0.78 22.12 -15.06
CA LEU A 22 -0.43 22.73 -14.54
C LEU A 22 -0.29 24.27 -14.55
N GLN A 23 -1.38 24.96 -14.89
CA GLN A 23 -1.46 26.42 -14.88
C GLN A 23 -1.68 26.95 -13.44
N GLU A 24 -1.69 28.27 -13.27
CA GLU A 24 -2.03 28.88 -11.97
C GLU A 24 -3.46 28.49 -11.55
N ASN A 25 -3.62 28.02 -10.31
CA ASN A 25 -4.86 27.45 -9.72
C ASN A 25 -5.34 26.11 -10.33
N PRO A 26 -4.53 25.04 -10.29
CA PRO A 26 -4.96 23.75 -10.81
C PRO A 26 -6.02 23.09 -9.93
N THR A 27 -6.95 22.35 -10.53
CA THR A 27 -7.90 21.53 -9.77
C THR A 27 -7.32 20.14 -9.46
N GLU A 28 -7.91 19.42 -8.50
CA GLU A 28 -7.55 18.01 -8.23
C GLU A 28 -7.81 17.12 -9.47
N THR A 29 -8.81 17.47 -10.27
CA THR A 29 -9.11 16.82 -11.55
C THR A 29 -7.97 17.00 -12.55
N ASP A 30 -7.45 18.21 -12.71
CA ASP A 30 -6.34 18.50 -13.63
C ASP A 30 -5.07 17.76 -13.22
N LEU A 31 -4.78 17.77 -11.92
CA LEU A 31 -3.66 17.02 -11.34
C LEU A 31 -3.81 15.51 -11.61
N SER A 32 -4.99 14.95 -11.40
CA SER A 32 -5.28 13.53 -11.62
C SER A 32 -5.22 13.12 -13.09
N VAL A 33 -5.66 13.98 -14.01
CA VAL A 33 -5.54 13.74 -15.46
C VAL A 33 -4.07 13.77 -15.89
N SER A 34 -3.32 14.80 -15.48
CA SER A 34 -1.91 14.94 -15.84
C SER A 34 -1.06 13.82 -15.26
N TYR A 35 -1.33 13.43 -14.01
CA TYR A 35 -0.68 12.30 -13.36
C TYR A 35 -0.89 10.99 -14.13
N ARG A 36 -2.13 10.65 -14.46
CA ARG A 36 -2.43 9.43 -15.26
C ARG A 36 -1.71 9.43 -16.60
N ASN A 37 -1.62 10.58 -17.26
CA ASN A 37 -0.89 10.71 -18.53
C ASN A 37 0.62 10.48 -18.38
N LEU A 38 1.23 11.00 -17.31
CA LEU A 38 2.65 10.80 -17.03
C LEU A 38 2.95 9.36 -16.59
N VAL A 39 2.11 8.76 -15.73
CA VAL A 39 2.21 7.35 -15.35
C VAL A 39 2.18 6.49 -16.61
N LYS A 40 1.18 6.67 -17.48
CA LYS A 40 1.07 5.90 -18.73
C LYS A 40 2.31 6.04 -19.61
N ARG A 41 2.99 7.20 -19.61
CA ARG A 41 4.18 7.43 -20.44
C ARG A 41 5.46 6.83 -19.84
N PHE A 42 5.62 6.91 -18.52
CA PHE A 42 6.88 6.62 -17.85
C PHE A 42 6.85 5.36 -16.98
N HIS A 43 5.73 4.62 -16.94
CA HIS A 43 5.67 3.34 -16.23
C HIS A 43 6.73 2.36 -16.79
N PRO A 44 7.46 1.63 -15.93
CA PRO A 44 8.44 0.63 -16.36
C PRO A 44 7.89 -0.37 -17.38
N ASP A 45 6.66 -0.84 -17.19
CA ASP A 45 5.98 -1.75 -18.12
C ASP A 45 5.86 -1.21 -19.56
N ASN A 46 5.82 0.11 -19.75
CA ASN A 46 5.72 0.73 -21.08
C ASN A 46 7.09 1.10 -21.67
N ASN A 47 8.19 0.79 -20.96
CA ASN A 47 9.56 1.16 -21.32
C ASN A 47 10.51 -0.04 -21.15
N PRO A 48 10.29 -1.16 -21.87
CA PRO A 48 11.14 -2.35 -21.77
C PRO A 48 12.57 -2.07 -22.22
N GLY A 49 13.55 -2.60 -21.50
CA GLY A 49 14.98 -2.33 -21.69
C GLY A 49 15.46 -0.98 -21.15
N LYS A 50 14.59 -0.22 -20.47
CA LYS A 50 14.90 1.06 -19.81
C LYS A 50 14.25 1.13 -18.43
N GLU A 51 14.16 -0.01 -17.75
CA GLU A 51 13.44 -0.19 -16.49
C GLU A 51 13.93 0.80 -15.43
N ASP A 52 15.24 0.93 -15.24
CA ASP A 52 15.83 1.84 -14.23
C ASP A 52 15.51 3.32 -14.53
N TRP A 53 15.51 3.71 -15.80
CA TRP A 53 15.17 5.06 -16.23
C TRP A 53 13.69 5.35 -16.03
N ALA A 54 12.82 4.46 -16.49
CA ALA A 54 11.37 4.58 -16.35
C ALA A 54 10.99 4.62 -14.87
N HIS A 55 11.62 3.79 -14.06
CA HIS A 55 11.45 3.74 -12.62
C HIS A 55 11.89 5.05 -11.95
N SER A 56 13.07 5.58 -12.30
CA SER A 56 13.54 6.88 -11.81
C SER A 56 12.56 8.02 -12.14
N ARG A 57 11.95 7.97 -13.33
CA ARG A 57 10.93 8.95 -13.74
C ARG A 57 9.64 8.78 -12.95
N MET A 58 9.23 7.55 -12.67
CA MET A 58 8.02 7.27 -11.89
C MET A 58 8.13 7.74 -10.45
N VAL A 59 9.31 7.63 -9.83
CA VAL A 59 9.60 8.22 -8.51
C VAL A 59 9.38 9.73 -8.52
N ILE A 60 9.92 10.43 -9.52
CA ILE A 60 9.76 11.89 -9.64
C ILE A 60 8.28 12.26 -9.79
N ILE A 61 7.53 11.52 -10.61
CA ILE A 61 6.11 11.76 -10.86
C ILE A 61 5.27 11.51 -9.60
N ASN A 62 5.51 10.42 -8.87
CA ASN A 62 4.78 10.10 -7.64
C ASN A 62 5.04 11.12 -6.55
N ASN A 63 6.30 11.49 -6.33
CA ASN A 63 6.67 12.52 -5.38
C ASN A 63 6.01 13.87 -5.73
N ALA A 64 5.93 14.20 -7.02
CA ALA A 64 5.33 15.44 -7.48
C ALA A 64 3.83 15.41 -7.21
N PHE A 65 3.19 14.26 -7.45
CA PHE A 65 1.76 14.09 -7.22
C PHE A 65 1.40 14.25 -5.75
N GLU A 66 2.13 13.60 -4.84
CA GLU A 66 1.90 13.73 -3.40
C GLU A 66 2.07 15.20 -2.94
N MET A 67 3.10 15.89 -3.42
CA MET A 67 3.36 17.30 -3.08
C MET A 67 2.26 18.23 -3.61
N ALA A 68 1.90 18.09 -4.88
CA ALA A 68 0.86 18.89 -5.53
C ALA A 68 -0.52 18.65 -4.92
N ARG A 69 -0.87 17.39 -4.63
CA ARG A 69 -2.14 17.04 -3.98
C ARG A 69 -2.21 17.58 -2.56
N GLY A 70 -1.13 17.47 -1.79
CA GLY A 70 -1.03 18.05 -0.44
C GLY A 70 -1.27 19.56 -0.44
N ALA A 71 -0.70 20.28 -1.40
CA ALA A 71 -0.91 21.72 -1.56
C ALA A 71 -2.37 22.08 -1.86
N LEU A 72 -3.01 21.40 -2.82
CA LEU A 72 -4.41 21.63 -3.19
C LEU A 72 -5.37 21.35 -2.03
N VAL A 73 -5.11 20.30 -1.25
CA VAL A 73 -5.90 20.01 -0.05
C VAL A 73 -5.72 21.13 0.98
N SER A 74 -4.49 21.62 1.21
CA SER A 74 -4.23 22.69 2.16
C SER A 74 -4.85 24.04 1.76
N GLU A 75 -4.92 24.37 0.47
CA GLU A 75 -5.59 25.58 -0.04
C GLU A 75 -7.12 25.48 0.12
N ASN A 76 -7.70 24.30 -0.10
CA ASN A 76 -9.13 24.07 0.13
C ASN A 76 -9.54 24.20 1.61
N PHE A 77 -8.63 23.93 2.55
CA PHE A 77 -8.85 24.15 3.98
C PHE A 77 -8.62 25.61 4.42
N ALA A 78 -7.72 26.34 3.76
CA ALA A 78 -7.46 27.77 4.04
C ALA A 78 -8.56 28.70 3.50
N SER A 79 -9.39 28.23 2.57
CA SER A 79 -10.37 29.04 1.84
C SER A 79 -11.79 29.07 2.45
N LYS A 80 -12.01 28.52 3.65
CA LYS A 80 -13.26 28.73 4.40
C LYS A 80 -13.12 29.97 5.31
N PRO A 81 -13.84 31.08 5.05
CA PRO A 81 -13.87 32.17 6.01
C PRO A 81 -14.69 31.73 7.22
N SER A 82 -13.98 31.51 8.34
CA SER A 82 -14.62 31.43 9.66
C SER A 82 -15.03 32.85 10.05
N ALA A 83 -16.27 33.22 9.73
CA ALA A 83 -16.96 34.24 10.51
C ALA A 83 -17.12 33.72 11.95
N ASP A 84 -17.03 34.63 12.91
CA ASP A 84 -17.13 34.42 14.36
C ASP A 84 -15.86 33.92 15.07
N ALA A 85 -15.06 34.87 15.57
CA ALA A 85 -14.64 34.92 16.98
C ALA A 85 -13.56 36.00 17.19
N ALA A 86 -14.00 37.25 17.32
CA ALA A 86 -13.18 38.32 17.89
C ALA A 86 -13.81 38.83 19.19
N THR A 87 -13.65 38.08 20.28
CA THR A 87 -13.71 38.66 21.63
C THR A 87 -12.62 38.04 22.50
N ARG A 88 -11.81 38.93 23.06
CA ARG A 88 -10.61 38.67 23.85
C ARG A 88 -10.92 38.33 25.32
N ASN A 89 -9.90 37.69 25.93
CA ASN A 89 -9.38 37.81 27.30
C ASN A 89 -9.70 36.72 28.33
N GLY A 90 -8.62 36.18 28.93
CA GLY A 90 -8.60 35.62 30.28
C GLY A 90 -7.86 34.28 30.43
N THR A 91 -6.57 34.30 30.77
CA THR A 91 -5.87 33.19 31.50
C THR A 91 -6.23 33.29 33.00
N PRO A 92 -6.05 32.26 33.90
CA PRO A 92 -5.00 31.23 33.89
C PRO A 92 -5.35 29.81 34.41
N ARG A 93 -4.38 28.88 34.26
CA ARG A 93 -4.09 27.70 35.12
C ARG A 93 -5.02 26.47 35.04
N SER A 94 -4.50 25.39 34.43
CA SER A 94 -4.18 24.14 35.15
C SER A 94 -3.46 23.15 34.23
N THR A 95 -2.37 22.60 34.75
CA THR A 95 -1.62 21.49 34.19
C THR A 95 -2.37 20.19 34.45
N GLU A 96 -3.15 19.73 33.48
CA GLU A 96 -3.47 18.31 33.33
C GLU A 96 -3.19 17.90 31.89
N ALA A 97 -2.19 17.02 31.75
CA ALA A 97 -1.71 16.51 30.50
C ALA A 97 -2.88 15.92 29.68
N GLY A 98 -3.12 16.53 28.53
CA GLY A 98 -4.22 16.19 27.66
C GLY A 98 -4.22 14.72 27.27
N LYS A 99 -5.20 13.98 27.79
CA LYS A 99 -5.86 12.94 27.01
C LYS A 99 -6.48 13.65 25.81
N ARG A 100 -5.70 13.80 24.75
CA ARG A 100 -6.23 14.20 23.43
C ARG A 100 -7.39 13.26 23.16
N ASN A 101 -8.61 13.79 23.09
CA ASN A 101 -9.77 13.12 22.53
C ASN A 101 -9.37 12.63 21.14
N ARG A 102 -8.86 11.41 21.05
CA ARG A 102 -8.66 10.78 19.75
C ARG A 102 -10.07 10.55 19.22
N PRO A 103 -10.37 10.99 17.99
CA PRO A 103 -11.66 10.69 17.39
C PRO A 103 -11.84 9.17 17.41
N VAL A 104 -12.99 8.75 17.91
CA VAL A 104 -13.38 7.34 18.01
C VAL A 104 -13.66 6.86 16.58
N LEU A 105 -12.72 6.14 15.97
CA LEU A 105 -12.82 5.66 14.59
C LEU A 105 -13.76 4.45 14.50
N HIS A 106 -14.72 4.47 13.58
CA HIS A 106 -15.59 3.32 13.33
C HIS A 106 -14.85 2.23 12.55
N VAL A 107 -15.39 1.00 12.55
CA VAL A 107 -14.78 -0.14 11.84
C VAL A 107 -14.51 0.19 10.36
N HIS A 108 -15.45 0.87 9.71
CA HIS A 108 -15.29 1.35 8.33
C HIS A 108 -14.12 2.34 8.15
N ASP A 109 -13.90 3.25 9.09
CA ASP A 109 -12.77 4.18 9.02
C ASP A 109 -11.42 3.45 9.16
N LEU A 110 -11.39 2.40 9.99
CA LEU A 110 -10.22 1.57 10.21
C LEU A 110 -9.93 0.67 9.01
N GLU A 111 -10.97 0.17 8.36
CA GLU A 111 -10.88 -0.53 7.08
C GLU A 111 -10.31 0.38 5.99
N ASN A 112 -10.81 1.61 5.86
CA ASN A 112 -10.26 2.59 4.91
C ASN A 112 -8.78 2.87 5.21
N LEU A 113 -8.41 2.97 6.50
CA LEU A 113 -7.01 3.13 6.90
C LEU A 113 -6.14 1.92 6.53
N MET A 114 -6.66 0.70 6.68
CA MET A 114 -6.00 -0.53 6.22
C MET A 114 -5.79 -0.48 4.70
N LEU A 115 -6.86 -0.21 3.94
CA LEU A 115 -6.85 -0.12 2.49
C LEU A 115 -5.88 0.95 1.99
N ASP A 116 -5.76 2.09 2.66
CA ASP A 116 -4.75 3.12 2.36
C ASP A 116 -3.30 2.60 2.47
N GLY A 117 -3.04 1.78 3.48
CA GLY A 117 -1.74 1.13 3.68
C GLY A 117 -1.40 0.17 2.53
N MET A 118 -2.38 -0.65 2.15
CA MET A 118 -2.29 -1.61 1.05
C MET A 118 -2.20 -0.93 -0.32
N TYR A 119 -2.98 0.12 -0.55
CA TYR A 119 -2.97 0.91 -1.78
C TYR A 119 -1.57 1.47 -2.01
N ARG A 120 -0.97 2.12 -0.99
CA ARG A 120 0.41 2.62 -1.10
C ARG A 120 1.40 1.49 -1.37
N TYR A 121 1.19 0.30 -0.82
CA TYR A 121 2.06 -0.84 -1.08
C TYR A 121 2.07 -1.21 -2.58
N TYR A 122 0.89 -1.35 -3.18
CA TYR A 122 0.75 -1.69 -4.60
C TYR A 122 1.06 -0.53 -5.55
N GLN A 123 0.72 0.71 -5.20
CA GLN A 123 0.98 1.91 -6.00
C GLN A 123 2.46 2.07 -6.31
N TYR A 124 3.33 1.71 -5.36
CA TYR A 124 4.78 1.82 -5.48
C TYR A 124 5.47 0.52 -5.92
N GLY A 125 4.72 -0.52 -6.29
CA GLY A 125 5.27 -1.80 -6.74
C GLY A 125 6.03 -2.57 -5.65
N LEU A 126 5.67 -2.37 -4.37
CA LEU A 126 6.43 -2.90 -3.24
C LEU A 126 6.25 -4.42 -3.05
N GLU A 127 5.45 -5.09 -3.88
CA GLU A 127 5.50 -6.53 -4.08
C GLU A 127 6.88 -7.02 -4.55
N ASN A 128 7.65 -6.15 -5.22
CA ASN A 128 9.04 -6.41 -5.52
C ASN A 128 9.91 -6.16 -4.28
N ILE A 129 10.34 -7.24 -3.62
CA ILE A 129 11.15 -7.23 -2.39
C ILE A 129 12.37 -6.31 -2.51
N HIS A 130 13.02 -6.27 -3.67
CA HIS A 130 14.23 -5.46 -3.87
C HIS A 130 13.97 -3.96 -3.69
N LEU A 131 12.78 -3.48 -4.05
CA LEU A 131 12.42 -2.06 -3.92
C LEU A 131 12.26 -1.64 -2.45
N ARG A 132 11.85 -2.55 -1.56
CA ARG A 132 11.56 -2.24 -0.15
C ARG A 132 12.77 -1.70 0.64
N SER A 133 13.98 -1.97 0.16
CA SER A 133 15.23 -1.54 0.80
C SER A 133 15.80 -0.24 0.22
N GLN A 134 15.28 0.26 -0.91
CA GLN A 134 15.91 1.31 -1.70
C GLN A 134 15.32 2.69 -1.44
N GLY A 135 16.17 3.67 -1.13
CA GLY A 135 15.85 5.10 -1.18
C GLY A 135 14.46 5.50 -0.64
N SER A 136 13.67 6.18 -1.48
CA SER A 136 12.30 6.60 -1.16
C SER A 136 11.32 5.43 -1.00
N PHE A 137 11.51 4.32 -1.72
CA PHE A 137 10.66 3.12 -1.59
C PHE A 137 10.71 2.51 -0.20
N ARG A 138 11.88 2.54 0.46
CA ARG A 138 11.99 2.15 1.86
C ARG A 138 11.11 3.01 2.77
N SER A 139 11.01 4.31 2.48
CA SER A 139 10.13 5.21 3.21
C SER A 139 8.66 4.86 2.98
N HIS A 140 8.26 4.65 1.71
CA HIS A 140 6.89 4.25 1.37
C HIS A 140 6.52 2.89 1.99
N PHE A 141 7.41 1.91 1.95
CA PHE A 141 7.22 0.60 2.57
C PHE A 141 6.99 0.71 4.08
N ARG A 142 7.87 1.45 4.78
CA ARG A 142 7.70 1.72 6.22
C ARG A 142 6.41 2.46 6.53
N LYS A 143 6.00 3.39 5.67
CA LYS A 143 4.76 4.14 5.84
C LYS A 143 3.55 3.23 5.66
N SER A 144 3.56 2.34 4.66
CA SER A 144 2.53 1.29 4.48
C SER A 144 2.45 0.37 5.71
N LEU A 145 3.57 -0.16 6.18
CA LEU A 145 3.61 -0.99 7.39
C LEU A 145 3.10 -0.26 8.63
N LYS A 146 3.49 1.00 8.82
CA LYS A 146 3.03 1.82 9.95
C LYS A 146 1.53 2.07 9.89
N THR A 147 0.99 2.34 8.69
CA THR A 147 -0.45 2.53 8.48
C THR A 147 -1.22 1.24 8.78
N LEU A 148 -0.78 0.10 8.23
CA LEU A 148 -1.38 -1.21 8.48
C LEU A 148 -1.35 -1.60 9.96
N LYS A 149 -0.20 -1.43 10.62
CA LYS A 149 -0.06 -1.69 12.05
C LYS A 149 -1.02 -0.85 12.86
N LYS A 150 -1.15 0.43 12.54
CA LYS A 150 -2.10 1.31 13.23
C LYS A 150 -3.54 0.83 13.07
N SER A 151 -3.97 0.47 11.85
CA SER A 151 -5.34 -0.03 11.65
C SER A 151 -5.58 -1.35 12.39
N ILE A 152 -4.59 -2.25 12.44
CA ILE A 152 -4.64 -3.50 13.20
C ILE A 152 -4.81 -3.22 14.70
N ASP A 153 -3.93 -2.42 15.29
CA ASP A 153 -3.95 -2.10 16.73
C ASP A 153 -5.30 -1.44 17.14
N ASP A 154 -5.80 -0.52 16.30
CA ASP A 154 -7.07 0.18 16.54
C ASP A 154 -8.29 -0.77 16.33
N LEU A 155 -8.24 -1.71 15.38
CA LEU A 155 -9.29 -2.74 15.16
C LEU A 155 -9.37 -3.73 16.33
N GLU A 156 -8.22 -4.22 16.81
CA GLU A 156 -8.15 -5.12 17.97
C GLU A 156 -8.77 -4.48 19.21
N THR A 157 -8.42 -3.22 19.46
CA THR A 157 -9.01 -2.42 20.54
C THR A 157 -10.52 -2.34 20.38
N ARG A 158 -11.00 -2.01 19.18
CA ARG A 158 -12.43 -1.82 18.92
C ARG A 158 -13.23 -3.11 19.08
N ILE A 159 -12.72 -4.23 18.57
CA ILE A 159 -13.35 -5.56 18.69
C ILE A 159 -13.48 -5.95 20.16
N THR A 160 -12.44 -5.73 20.94
CA THR A 160 -12.42 -6.04 22.39
C THR A 160 -13.44 -5.21 23.17
N GLU A 161 -13.65 -3.94 22.78
CA GLU A 161 -14.59 -3.04 23.45
C GLU A 161 -16.08 -3.33 23.12
N HIS A 162 -16.38 -4.00 22.00
CA HIS A 162 -17.75 -4.10 21.46
C HIS A 162 -18.26 -5.54 21.27
N THR A 163 -17.80 -6.47 22.09
CA THR A 163 -18.16 -7.90 22.06
C THR A 163 -19.68 -8.10 22.07
N GLY A 164 -20.26 -8.57 20.95
CA GLY A 164 -21.67 -9.00 20.87
C GLY A 164 -22.53 -8.41 19.75
N ARG A 165 -22.01 -7.51 18.91
CA ARG A 165 -22.76 -6.96 17.75
C ARG A 165 -22.41 -7.70 16.45
N TYR A 166 -23.34 -7.74 15.49
CA TYR A 166 -23.11 -8.30 14.13
C TYR A 166 -21.87 -7.69 13.45
N ASP A 167 -21.60 -6.41 13.72
CA ASP A 167 -20.41 -5.66 13.28
C ASP A 167 -19.08 -6.31 13.71
N VAL A 168 -19.06 -7.05 14.83
CA VAL A 168 -17.85 -7.72 15.34
C VAL A 168 -17.37 -8.83 14.40
N ARG A 169 -18.28 -9.58 13.77
CA ARG A 169 -17.88 -10.67 12.87
C ARG A 169 -17.16 -10.14 11.63
N ASN A 170 -17.68 -9.07 11.02
CA ASN A 170 -17.05 -8.44 9.88
C ASN A 170 -15.73 -7.77 10.29
N ALA A 171 -15.70 -7.10 11.45
CA ALA A 171 -14.48 -6.53 12.00
C ALA A 171 -13.38 -7.57 12.24
N VAL A 172 -13.73 -8.77 12.73
CA VAL A 172 -12.78 -9.88 12.90
C VAL A 172 -12.22 -10.32 11.55
N THR A 173 -13.05 -10.49 10.52
CA THR A 173 -12.56 -10.83 9.17
C THR A 173 -11.64 -9.75 8.60
N ILE A 174 -11.96 -8.46 8.79
CA ILE A 174 -11.11 -7.33 8.37
C ILE A 174 -9.77 -7.38 9.11
N LEU A 175 -9.79 -7.60 10.42
CA LEU A 175 -8.59 -7.72 11.24
C LEU A 175 -7.70 -8.90 10.81
N GLU A 176 -8.30 -10.08 10.60
CA GLU A 176 -7.57 -11.25 10.13
C GLU A 176 -6.93 -11.01 8.76
N PHE A 177 -7.65 -10.34 7.85
CA PHE A 177 -7.13 -9.98 6.53
C PHE A 177 -5.94 -9.02 6.66
N ALA A 178 -6.09 -7.96 7.44
CA ALA A 178 -5.04 -6.99 7.71
C ALA A 178 -3.77 -7.64 8.28
N ASN A 179 -3.94 -8.52 9.26
CA ASN A 179 -2.84 -9.26 9.90
C ASN A 179 -2.14 -10.19 8.90
N CYS A 180 -2.88 -11.04 8.19
CA CYS A 180 -2.30 -11.96 7.20
C CYS A 180 -1.55 -11.20 6.09
N PHE A 181 -2.11 -10.07 5.63
CA PHE A 181 -1.47 -9.22 4.63
C PHE A 181 -0.17 -8.62 5.18
N SER A 182 -0.23 -8.04 6.38
CA SER A 182 0.92 -7.43 7.06
C SER A 182 2.06 -8.44 7.28
N GLU A 183 1.76 -9.66 7.69
CA GLU A 183 2.73 -10.75 7.83
C GLU A 183 3.35 -11.13 6.47
N CYS A 184 2.52 -11.27 5.43
CA CYS A 184 2.98 -11.64 4.09
C CYS A 184 3.91 -10.59 3.45
N ILE A 185 3.62 -9.29 3.60
CA ILE A 185 4.48 -8.24 3.03
C ILE A 185 5.80 -8.06 3.77
N GLN A 186 5.92 -8.62 4.98
CA GLN A 186 7.17 -8.66 5.76
C GLN A 186 8.05 -9.87 5.41
N LEU A 187 7.60 -10.78 4.53
CA LEU A 187 8.48 -11.83 4.02
C LEU A 187 9.62 -11.21 3.21
N GLU A 188 10.84 -11.27 3.74
CA GLU A 188 12.03 -10.64 3.17
C GLU A 188 12.84 -11.56 2.26
N ARG A 189 12.52 -12.85 2.19
CA ARG A 189 13.37 -13.86 1.55
C ARG A 189 13.50 -13.60 0.03
N PRO A 190 14.68 -13.14 -0.45
CA PRO A 190 14.91 -13.03 -1.88
C PRO A 190 15.16 -14.42 -2.48
N TYR A 191 15.02 -14.55 -3.80
CA TYR A 191 15.42 -15.77 -4.48
C TYR A 191 16.92 -16.01 -4.31
N THR A 192 17.27 -17.14 -3.72
CA THR A 192 18.64 -17.67 -3.74
C THR A 192 18.67 -18.82 -4.74
N PRO A 193 19.39 -18.70 -5.87
CA PRO A 193 19.58 -19.81 -6.80
C PRO A 193 20.08 -21.04 -6.05
N SER A 194 19.31 -22.12 -6.11
CA SER A 194 19.69 -23.40 -5.51
C SER A 194 20.15 -24.36 -6.60
N ALA A 195 21.27 -25.05 -6.38
CA ALA A 195 21.71 -26.15 -7.23
C ALA A 195 20.74 -27.34 -7.16
N ASN A 196 19.89 -27.40 -6.13
CA ASN A 196 18.87 -28.44 -5.99
C ASN A 196 17.65 -28.14 -6.86
N ALA A 197 17.40 -29.00 -7.85
CA ALA A 197 16.27 -28.89 -8.78
C ALA A 197 14.90 -28.87 -8.09
N ALA A 198 14.74 -29.56 -6.95
CA ALA A 198 13.51 -29.54 -6.16
C ALA A 198 13.27 -28.16 -5.54
N HIS A 199 14.32 -27.51 -4.99
CA HIS A 199 14.21 -26.15 -4.45
C HIS A 199 13.91 -25.12 -5.53
N ALA A 200 14.51 -25.26 -6.71
CA ALA A 200 14.21 -24.40 -7.85
C ALA A 200 12.76 -24.56 -8.32
N ARG A 201 12.22 -25.79 -8.32
CA ARG A 201 10.82 -26.06 -8.65
C ARG A 201 9.87 -25.47 -7.60
N ALA A 202 10.15 -25.66 -6.32
CA ALA A 202 9.39 -25.10 -5.20
C ALA A 202 9.32 -23.56 -5.31
N TYR A 203 10.46 -22.91 -5.52
CA TYR A 203 10.50 -21.45 -5.71
C TYR A 203 9.66 -20.98 -6.89
N ARG A 204 9.76 -21.64 -8.07
CA ARG A 204 8.97 -21.23 -9.24
C ARG A 204 7.47 -21.30 -8.98
N LYS A 205 7.02 -22.34 -8.28
CA LYS A 205 5.61 -22.52 -7.90
C LYS A 205 5.15 -21.50 -6.87
N TYR A 206 5.95 -21.30 -5.81
CA TYR A 206 5.71 -20.25 -4.82
C TYR A 206 5.63 -18.85 -5.46
N ARG A 207 6.58 -18.52 -6.35
CA ARG A 207 6.63 -17.23 -7.03
C ARG A 207 5.40 -17.01 -7.92
N SER A 208 5.06 -18.01 -8.74
CA SER A 208 3.85 -18.02 -9.57
C SER A 208 2.61 -17.72 -8.73
N ALA A 209 2.41 -18.46 -7.63
CA ALA A 209 1.31 -18.23 -6.72
C ALA A 209 1.33 -16.85 -6.07
N SER A 210 2.49 -16.36 -5.62
CA SER A 210 2.57 -15.03 -5.00
C SER A 210 2.22 -13.92 -6.00
N GLU A 211 2.69 -14.01 -7.24
CA GLU A 211 2.37 -13.05 -8.30
C GLU A 211 0.87 -13.09 -8.66
N LEU A 212 0.27 -14.29 -8.69
CA LEU A 212 -1.17 -14.46 -8.88
C LEU A 212 -1.98 -13.84 -7.72
N LEU A 213 -1.58 -14.09 -6.48
CA LEU A 213 -2.27 -13.56 -5.29
C LEU A 213 -2.20 -12.03 -5.25
N ASP A 214 -1.01 -11.45 -5.44
CA ASP A 214 -0.83 -9.99 -5.44
C ASP A 214 -1.63 -9.33 -6.57
N ALA A 215 -1.65 -9.94 -7.76
CA ALA A 215 -2.47 -9.45 -8.86
C ALA A 215 -3.98 -9.58 -8.56
N TYR A 216 -4.40 -10.66 -7.92
CA TYR A 216 -5.80 -10.88 -7.56
C TYR A 216 -6.27 -9.85 -6.52
N ILE A 217 -5.53 -9.67 -5.41
CA ILE A 217 -5.82 -8.66 -4.39
C ILE A 217 -5.88 -7.26 -5.02
N ARG A 218 -4.83 -6.88 -5.76
CA ARG A 218 -4.78 -5.57 -6.42
C ARG A 218 -5.96 -5.37 -7.36
N SER A 219 -6.31 -6.37 -8.16
CA SER A 219 -7.38 -6.21 -9.16
C SER A 219 -8.76 -6.04 -8.57
N ARG A 220 -9.00 -6.64 -7.40
CA ARG A 220 -10.29 -6.61 -6.71
C ARG A 220 -10.45 -5.38 -5.82
N LEU A 221 -9.39 -4.95 -5.15
CA LEU A 221 -9.44 -3.83 -4.19
C LEU A 221 -9.05 -2.49 -4.81
N PHE A 222 -8.14 -2.49 -5.79
CA PHE A 222 -7.54 -1.28 -6.35
C PHE A 222 -7.56 -1.33 -7.89
N PRO A 223 -8.75 -1.45 -8.52
CA PRO A 223 -8.87 -1.59 -9.97
C PRO A 223 -8.21 -0.43 -10.74
N GLU A 224 -8.17 0.76 -10.17
CA GLU A 224 -7.52 1.95 -10.69
C GLU A 224 -5.99 1.83 -10.83
N LEU A 225 -5.36 0.89 -10.11
CA LEU A 225 -3.93 0.59 -10.23
C LEU A 225 -3.63 -0.37 -11.38
N ASN A 226 -4.63 -1.03 -11.97
CA ASN A 226 -4.40 -1.89 -13.13
C ASN A 226 -4.19 -1.02 -14.37
N SER A 227 -3.00 -1.08 -14.96
CA SER A 227 -2.79 -0.49 -16.28
C SER A 227 -3.57 -1.29 -17.33
N THR A 228 -4.13 -0.61 -18.32
CA THR A 228 -4.82 -1.24 -19.46
C THR A 228 -3.91 -2.13 -20.32
N THR A 229 -2.58 -2.08 -20.09
CA THR A 229 -1.57 -2.84 -20.83
C THR A 229 -1.13 -4.13 -20.15
N ARG A 230 -1.34 -4.27 -18.83
CA ARG A 230 -0.97 -5.49 -18.11
C ARG A 230 -2.11 -6.48 -18.22
N ARG A 231 -1.94 -7.51 -19.07
CA ARG A 231 -2.86 -8.66 -19.04
C ARG A 231 -2.87 -9.18 -17.60
N PRO A 232 -4.04 -9.35 -16.97
CA PRO A 232 -4.11 -10.02 -15.68
C PRO A 232 -3.39 -11.37 -15.84
N PRO A 233 -2.61 -11.81 -14.83
CA PRO A 233 -1.94 -13.10 -14.93
C PRO A 233 -2.98 -14.17 -15.25
N LEU A 234 -2.62 -15.07 -16.17
CA LEU A 234 -3.48 -16.17 -16.60
C LEU A 234 -3.64 -17.12 -15.42
N GLY A 235 -4.74 -16.97 -14.68
CA GLY A 235 -5.01 -17.76 -13.50
C GLY A 235 -5.86 -17.02 -12.48
N GLY A 236 -6.87 -17.69 -11.95
CA GLY A 236 -7.69 -17.19 -10.86
C GLY A 236 -7.17 -17.65 -9.48
N PRO A 237 -7.93 -17.38 -8.41
CA PRO A 237 -7.59 -17.85 -7.06
C PRO A 237 -7.34 -19.37 -7.00
N GLY A 238 -8.05 -20.18 -7.79
CA GLY A 238 -7.84 -21.64 -7.82
C GLY A 238 -6.46 -22.07 -8.34
N LEU A 239 -5.86 -21.35 -9.30
CA LEU A 239 -4.49 -21.67 -9.75
C LEU A 239 -3.46 -21.25 -8.69
N CYS A 240 -3.70 -20.11 -8.03
CA CYS A 240 -2.88 -19.67 -6.90
C CYS A 240 -2.89 -20.71 -5.78
N GLU A 241 -4.07 -21.17 -5.37
CA GLU A 241 -4.27 -22.21 -4.37
C GLU A 241 -3.53 -23.51 -4.76
N GLN A 242 -3.72 -23.98 -6.00
CA GLN A 242 -3.07 -25.18 -6.50
C GLN A 242 -1.54 -25.09 -6.43
N ASP A 243 -0.95 -23.96 -6.83
CA ASP A 243 0.49 -23.77 -6.80
C ASP A 243 1.04 -23.70 -5.36
N LEU A 244 0.30 -23.10 -4.41
CA LEU A 244 0.66 -23.08 -2.99
C LEU A 244 0.58 -24.47 -2.36
N LEU A 245 -0.52 -25.19 -2.56
CA LEU A 245 -0.70 -26.56 -2.08
C LEU A 245 0.36 -27.49 -2.68
N PHE A 246 0.75 -27.29 -3.94
CA PHE A 246 1.84 -28.05 -4.54
C PHE A 246 3.14 -27.90 -3.73
N VAL A 247 3.52 -26.68 -3.37
CA VAL A 247 4.73 -26.41 -2.57
C VAL A 247 4.59 -27.00 -1.17
N ILE A 248 3.43 -26.84 -0.52
CA ILE A 248 3.17 -27.39 0.82
C ILE A 248 3.28 -28.91 0.81
N CYS A 249 2.57 -29.61 -0.09
CA CYS A 249 2.54 -31.08 -0.06
C CYS A 249 3.84 -31.73 -0.53
N HIS A 250 4.55 -31.15 -1.50
CA HIS A 250 5.69 -31.81 -2.14
C HIS A 250 7.05 -31.21 -1.76
N HIS A 251 7.05 -30.04 -1.13
CA HIS A 251 8.25 -29.27 -0.82
C HIS A 251 8.15 -28.55 0.54
N HIS A 252 7.46 -29.12 1.53
CA HIS A 252 7.34 -28.54 2.88
C HIS A 252 8.72 -28.32 3.56
N ASP A 253 9.66 -29.25 3.36
CA ASP A 253 11.03 -29.11 3.87
C ASP A 253 11.84 -28.02 3.17
N SER A 254 11.34 -27.50 2.05
CA SER A 254 11.93 -26.33 1.44
C SER A 254 11.56 -25.10 2.27
N GLY A 255 12.47 -24.13 2.34
CA GLY A 255 12.16 -22.85 2.97
C GLY A 255 11.05 -22.01 2.29
N TRP A 256 10.38 -22.56 1.26
CA TRP A 256 9.20 -22.00 0.62
C TRP A 256 7.89 -22.61 1.14
N GLY A 257 7.95 -23.72 1.90
CA GLY A 257 6.79 -24.37 2.51
C GLY A 257 6.04 -23.42 3.45
N ASP A 258 6.73 -22.90 4.47
CA ASP A 258 6.15 -21.96 5.45
C ASP A 258 5.58 -20.70 4.79
N HIS A 259 6.33 -20.14 3.83
CA HIS A 259 5.88 -18.97 3.07
C HIS A 259 4.61 -19.27 2.26
N SER A 260 4.46 -20.51 1.77
CA SER A 260 3.28 -20.93 1.02
C SER A 260 2.07 -21.09 1.93
N VAL A 261 2.26 -21.60 3.16
CA VAL A 261 1.20 -21.66 4.18
C VAL A 261 0.67 -20.27 4.51
N MET A 262 1.57 -19.30 4.74
CA MET A 262 1.17 -17.91 5.03
C MET A 262 0.38 -17.28 3.87
N LYS A 263 0.85 -17.49 2.64
CA LYS A 263 0.17 -16.98 1.43
C LYS A 263 -1.16 -17.68 1.16
N LEU A 264 -1.30 -18.97 1.51
CA LEU A 264 -2.56 -19.70 1.40
C LEU A 264 -3.58 -19.15 2.39
N ARG A 265 -3.18 -18.93 3.64
CA ARG A 265 -4.01 -18.27 4.65
C ARG A 265 -4.45 -16.88 4.21
N LEU A 266 -3.54 -16.09 3.63
CA LEU A 266 -3.89 -14.78 3.06
C LEU A 266 -4.94 -14.90 1.96
N LEU A 267 -4.84 -15.89 1.06
CA LEU A 267 -5.83 -16.13 0.02
C LEU A 267 -7.20 -16.47 0.62
N GLU A 268 -7.26 -17.40 1.58
CA GLU A 268 -8.50 -17.82 2.24
C GLU A 268 -9.21 -16.64 2.94
N VAL A 269 -8.46 -15.90 3.75
CA VAL A 269 -9.01 -14.75 4.48
C VAL A 269 -9.37 -13.61 3.54
N PHE A 270 -8.63 -13.44 2.43
CA PHE A 270 -9.01 -12.47 1.40
C PHE A 270 -10.33 -12.82 0.72
N LEU A 271 -10.57 -14.10 0.40
CA LEU A 271 -11.86 -14.55 -0.14
C LEU A 271 -13.00 -14.34 0.86
N ALA A 272 -12.75 -14.61 2.16
CA ALA A 272 -13.71 -14.31 3.22
C ALA A 272 -13.99 -12.80 3.34
N TYR A 273 -12.96 -11.96 3.21
CA TYR A 273 -13.09 -10.51 3.16
C TYR A 273 -13.95 -10.06 1.96
N LEU A 274 -13.74 -10.61 0.77
CA LEU A 274 -14.59 -10.27 -0.39
C LEU A 274 -16.06 -10.64 -0.18
N ASN A 275 -16.36 -11.72 0.54
CA ASN A 275 -17.73 -12.14 0.82
C ASN A 275 -18.48 -11.19 1.77
N ILE A 276 -17.79 -10.46 2.65
CA ILE A 276 -18.44 -9.45 3.51
C ILE A 276 -18.61 -8.10 2.81
N GLN A 277 -17.96 -7.90 1.66
CA GLN A 277 -18.09 -6.68 0.83
C GLN A 277 -19.16 -6.81 -0.26
N ALA A 278 -19.67 -8.03 -0.51
CA ALA A 278 -20.65 -8.36 -1.54
C ALA A 278 -22.09 -8.26 -1.00
#